data_AF-A0A3B8U1H5-F1
#
_entry.id   AF-A0A3B8U1H5-F1
#
_cell.length_a   1.000
_cell.length_b   1.000
_cell.length_c   1.000
_cell.angle_alpha   90.00
_cell.angle_beta   90.00
_cell.angle_gamma   90.00
#
_symmetry.space_group_name_H-M   'P 1'
#
loop_
_entity.id
_entity.type
_entity.pdbx_description
1 polymer ?
#
loop_
_entity_poly.entity_id
_entity_poly.type
_entity_poly.pdbx_seq_one_letter_code
_entity_poly.pdbx_strand_id
1 'polypeptide(L)'
;MVRKFKLINALGAEWNLMRKDAFLHSPEGLGIGKDNEYMRSGSAYELVEEIPSQKTVSFEMVFASYEIYRQFANFIVYTPLKLAYMPINEWAYLDGSITSMSKEEIGYSTKRLVCTCTYTATSMWYIPRAARKTSPDVENAKKYNYTYDYAYADELNGTIRVVNNAMEDSPATISIMGPVTNPAWYVSVNNKVIASGALTADIPEGDKVVINSKDGYLEVAEYVADTDTFVRNLYQFTDFSRETFVMFPPGNSTLYIAGTTDTGIDAWVEVEEVHDTI
;
A
#
# COMPACT_ATOMS: atom_id res chain seq x y z
N MET A 1 -18.49 9.92 -17.17
CA MET A 1 -17.13 9.73 -16.63
C MET A 1 -16.85 8.24 -16.64
N VAL A 2 -15.68 7.79 -17.10
CA VAL A 2 -15.39 6.36 -17.35
C VAL A 2 -14.36 5.88 -16.34
N ARG A 3 -14.68 4.76 -15.67
CA ARG A 3 -13.76 4.05 -14.77
C ARG A 3 -12.41 3.75 -15.43
N LYS A 4 -11.33 3.70 -14.65
CA LYS A 4 -9.99 3.35 -15.16
C LYS A 4 -9.40 2.19 -14.39
N PHE A 5 -8.59 1.40 -15.10
CA PHE A 5 -7.82 0.29 -14.54
C PHE A 5 -6.38 0.34 -15.03
N LYS A 6 -5.44 -0.04 -14.18
CA LYS A 6 -4.06 -0.37 -14.55
C LYS A 6 -3.52 -1.48 -13.65
N LEU A 7 -2.51 -2.20 -14.14
CA LEU A 7 -1.68 -3.06 -13.30
C LEU A 7 -0.31 -2.42 -13.14
N ILE A 8 0.28 -2.59 -11.97
CA ILE A 8 1.66 -2.22 -11.68
C ILE A 8 2.37 -3.50 -11.28
N ASN A 9 3.55 -3.78 -11.85
CA ASN A 9 4.31 -4.97 -11.51
C ASN A 9 5.39 -4.69 -10.47
N ALA A 10 6.08 -5.73 -10.01
CA ALA A 10 7.12 -5.61 -8.98
C ALA A 10 8.33 -4.74 -9.40
N LEU A 11 8.51 -4.47 -10.69
CA LEU A 11 9.54 -3.56 -11.21
C LEU A 11 9.06 -2.09 -11.28
N GLY A 12 7.83 -1.81 -10.84
CA GLY A 12 7.21 -0.49 -10.94
C GLY A 12 6.71 -0.13 -12.35
N ALA A 13 6.77 -1.06 -13.31
CA ALA A 13 6.23 -0.82 -14.65
C ALA A 13 4.70 -0.84 -14.62
N GLU A 14 4.08 0.06 -15.38
CA GLU A 14 2.62 0.15 -15.46
C GLU A 14 2.07 -0.43 -16.77
N TRP A 15 0.99 -1.19 -16.66
CA TRP A 15 0.18 -1.63 -17.80
C TRP A 15 -1.20 -0.99 -17.73
N ASN A 16 -1.47 -0.05 -18.65
CA ASN A 16 -2.80 0.54 -18.79
C ASN A 16 -3.80 -0.53 -19.31
N LEU A 17 -4.80 -0.87 -18.50
CA LEU A 17 -5.82 -1.87 -18.82
C LEU A 17 -6.99 -1.30 -19.62
N MET A 18 -6.87 -0.08 -20.14
CA MET A 18 -7.89 0.60 -20.95
C MET A 18 -7.38 0.92 -22.37
N ARG A 19 -6.28 0.29 -22.81
CA ARG A 19 -5.71 0.55 -24.14
C ARG A 19 -6.59 -0.03 -25.24
N LYS A 20 -6.62 0.62 -26.41
CA LYS A 20 -7.41 0.15 -27.56
C LYS A 20 -6.97 -1.22 -28.10
N ASP A 21 -5.73 -1.61 -27.85
CA ASP A 21 -5.11 -2.86 -28.31
C ASP A 21 -5.01 -3.95 -27.22
N ALA A 22 -5.20 -3.57 -25.95
CA ALA A 22 -5.25 -4.45 -24.78
C ALA A 22 -6.09 -3.81 -23.67
N PHE A 23 -7.30 -4.31 -23.45
CA PHE A 23 -8.16 -3.77 -22.41
C PHE A 23 -8.82 -4.86 -21.56
N LEU A 24 -9.14 -4.48 -20.33
CA LEU A 24 -9.92 -5.25 -19.39
C LEU A 24 -11.41 -5.09 -19.70
N HIS A 25 -12.12 -6.21 -19.73
CA HIS A 25 -13.55 -6.31 -19.97
C HIS A 25 -14.23 -7.15 -18.86
N SER A 26 -15.49 -6.84 -18.57
CA SER A 26 -16.34 -7.55 -17.58
C SER A 26 -15.65 -7.91 -16.25
N PRO A 27 -15.15 -6.94 -15.46
CA PRO A 27 -14.62 -7.24 -14.14
C PRO A 27 -15.74 -7.67 -13.18
N GLU A 28 -15.46 -8.72 -12.40
CA GLU A 28 -16.28 -9.21 -11.29
C GLU A 28 -15.41 -9.37 -10.04
N GLY A 29 -16.02 -9.44 -8.85
CA GLY A 29 -15.29 -9.63 -7.60
C GLY A 29 -14.61 -8.37 -7.02
N LEU A 30 -14.98 -7.18 -7.51
CA LEU A 30 -14.46 -5.90 -6.97
C LEU A 30 -15.06 -5.53 -5.59
N GLY A 31 -16.26 -6.05 -5.27
CA GLY A 31 -16.99 -5.79 -4.02
C GLY A 31 -16.53 -6.64 -2.84
N ILE A 32 -17.41 -6.86 -1.87
CA ILE A 32 -17.12 -7.55 -0.61
C ILE A 32 -17.63 -8.99 -0.62
N GLY A 33 -16.86 -9.88 0.01
CA GLY A 33 -17.29 -11.21 0.40
C GLY A 33 -16.86 -11.49 1.84
N LYS A 34 -17.69 -12.24 2.58
CA LYS A 34 -17.40 -12.73 3.93
C LYS A 34 -17.86 -14.17 4.03
N ASP A 35 -17.03 -15.02 4.61
CA ASP A 35 -17.34 -16.41 4.92
C ASP A 35 -17.75 -16.47 6.40
N ASN A 36 -19.07 -16.33 6.63
CA ASN A 36 -19.64 -16.27 7.97
C ASN A 36 -20.21 -17.63 8.39
N GLU A 37 -19.88 -18.06 9.60
CA GLU A 37 -20.48 -19.23 10.24
C GLU A 37 -21.62 -18.81 11.16
N TYR A 38 -22.78 -19.47 11.02
CA TYR A 38 -23.96 -19.21 11.84
C TYR A 38 -24.43 -20.48 12.55
N MET A 39 -24.75 -20.35 13.83
CA MET A 39 -25.41 -21.39 14.62
C MET A 39 -26.90 -21.08 14.76
N ARG A 40 -27.75 -22.08 14.57
CA ARG A 40 -29.19 -21.93 14.75
C ARG A 40 -29.58 -22.09 16.22
N SER A 41 -30.21 -21.06 16.79
CA SER A 41 -30.78 -21.04 18.14
C SER A 41 -32.30 -20.89 18.05
N GLY A 42 -33.02 -22.01 18.11
CA GLY A 42 -34.48 -22.04 17.93
C GLY A 42 -34.92 -21.57 16.53
N SER A 43 -35.47 -20.34 16.45
CA SER A 43 -35.88 -19.66 15.21
C SER A 43 -34.93 -18.56 14.77
N ALA A 44 -33.84 -18.32 15.50
CA ALA A 44 -32.82 -17.32 15.19
C ALA A 44 -31.51 -17.99 14.74
N TYR A 45 -30.67 -17.21 14.07
CA TYR A 45 -29.28 -17.55 13.76
C TYR A 45 -28.36 -16.58 14.50
N GLU A 46 -27.37 -17.11 15.17
CA GLU A 46 -26.34 -16.37 15.89
C GLU A 46 -25.03 -16.51 15.11
N LEU A 47 -24.33 -15.39 14.90
CA LEU A 47 -23.02 -15.38 14.25
C LEU A 47 -22.00 -16.04 15.18
N VAL A 48 -21.35 -17.08 14.70
CA VAL A 48 -20.30 -17.82 15.42
C VAL A 48 -18.94 -17.26 15.06
N GLU A 49 -18.72 -17.07 13.76
CA GLU A 49 -17.45 -16.60 13.21
C GLU A 49 -17.72 -15.77 11.96
N GLU A 50 -16.95 -14.70 11.78
CA GLU A 50 -16.95 -13.89 10.57
C GLU A 50 -15.51 -13.83 10.04
N ILE A 51 -15.29 -14.46 8.88
CA ILE A 51 -13.98 -14.51 8.23
C ILE A 51 -14.06 -13.68 6.95
N PRO A 52 -13.27 -12.61 6.79
CA PRO A 52 -13.13 -11.93 5.51
C PRO A 52 -12.64 -12.91 4.44
N SER A 53 -13.37 -13.04 3.32
CA SER A 53 -12.97 -13.97 2.28
C SER A 53 -11.83 -13.39 1.44
N GLN A 54 -10.88 -14.24 1.02
CA GLN A 54 -9.78 -13.79 0.18
C GLN A 54 -10.32 -13.27 -1.16
N LYS A 55 -10.10 -11.97 -1.42
CA LYS A 55 -10.67 -11.31 -2.60
C LYS A 55 -10.06 -11.89 -3.88
N THR A 56 -10.93 -12.26 -4.81
CA THR A 56 -10.55 -12.68 -6.16
C THR A 56 -11.30 -11.82 -7.17
N VAL A 57 -10.57 -11.24 -8.12
CA VAL A 57 -11.13 -10.43 -9.20
C VAL A 57 -11.00 -11.22 -10.51
N SER A 58 -12.12 -11.59 -11.11
CA SER A 58 -12.17 -12.20 -12.45
C SER A 58 -12.44 -11.14 -13.49
N PHE A 59 -11.79 -11.23 -14.64
CA PHE A 59 -12.02 -10.34 -15.78
C PHE A 59 -11.56 -10.97 -17.08
N GLU A 60 -12.00 -10.42 -18.20
CA GLU A 60 -11.51 -10.78 -19.53
C GLU A 60 -10.48 -9.76 -20.00
N MET A 61 -9.32 -10.23 -20.43
CA MET A 61 -8.37 -9.43 -21.21
C MET A 61 -8.63 -9.62 -22.69
N VAL A 62 -8.86 -8.51 -23.39
CA VAL A 62 -9.07 -8.48 -24.84
C VAL A 62 -7.83 -7.93 -25.52
N PHE A 63 -7.17 -8.74 -26.36
CA PHE A 63 -5.96 -8.37 -27.09
C PHE A 63 -6.20 -8.26 -28.60
N ALA A 64 -5.52 -7.30 -29.23
CA ALA A 64 -5.51 -7.11 -30.68
C ALA A 64 -4.74 -8.20 -31.43
N SER A 65 -3.68 -8.74 -30.82
CA SER A 65 -2.79 -9.69 -31.45
C SER A 65 -2.09 -10.57 -30.41
N TYR A 66 -1.53 -11.69 -30.87
CA TYR A 66 -0.70 -12.57 -30.02
C TYR A 66 0.57 -11.89 -29.50
N GLU A 67 1.08 -10.88 -30.20
CA GLU A 67 2.26 -10.14 -29.75
C GLU A 67 1.95 -9.33 -28.49
N ILE A 68 0.83 -8.60 -28.48
CA ILE A 68 0.41 -7.82 -27.31
C ILE A 68 0.06 -8.75 -26.14
N TYR A 69 -0.58 -9.88 -26.41
CA TYR A 69 -0.77 -10.93 -25.41
C TYR A 69 0.56 -11.39 -24.78
N ARG A 70 1.58 -11.67 -25.60
CA ARG A 70 2.89 -12.10 -25.09
C ARG A 70 3.56 -11.01 -24.24
N GLN A 71 3.43 -9.74 -24.62
CA GLN A 71 3.93 -8.62 -23.82
C GLN A 71 3.23 -8.57 -22.46
N PHE A 72 1.90 -8.74 -22.43
CA PHE A 72 1.15 -8.79 -21.18
C PHE A 72 1.53 -10.01 -20.33
N ALA A 73 1.64 -11.19 -20.95
CA ALA A 73 2.07 -12.41 -20.26
C ALA A 73 3.45 -12.24 -19.60
N ASN A 74 4.40 -11.59 -20.29
CA ASN A 74 5.72 -11.29 -19.71
C ASN A 74 5.64 -10.23 -18.61
N PHE A 75 4.75 -9.25 -18.74
CA PHE A 75 4.56 -8.19 -17.74
C PHE A 75 4.09 -8.75 -16.40
N ILE A 76 3.14 -9.70 -16.42
CA ILE A 76 2.47 -10.22 -15.21
C ILE A 76 3.29 -11.24 -14.42
N VAL A 77 4.42 -11.71 -14.98
CA VAL A 77 5.36 -12.63 -14.30
C VAL A 77 6.10 -11.94 -13.16
N TYR A 78 6.25 -10.62 -13.20
CA TYR A 78 6.93 -9.84 -12.16
C TYR A 78 5.98 -9.57 -10.98
N THR A 79 5.87 -10.52 -10.07
CA THR A 79 5.01 -10.46 -8.88
C THR A 79 5.74 -9.92 -7.63
N PRO A 80 5.04 -9.33 -6.65
CA PRO A 80 3.59 -9.10 -6.63
C PRO A 80 3.16 -8.01 -7.62
N LEU A 81 1.90 -8.07 -8.03
CA LEU A 81 1.23 -7.06 -8.83
C LEU A 81 0.39 -6.15 -7.92
N LYS A 82 0.10 -4.93 -8.39
CA LYS A 82 -0.93 -4.04 -7.84
C LYS A 82 -1.98 -3.79 -8.89
N LEU A 83 -3.23 -4.20 -8.63
CA LEU A 83 -4.38 -3.81 -9.43
C LEU A 83 -4.86 -2.45 -8.94
N ALA A 84 -4.79 -1.43 -9.79
CA ALA A 84 -5.30 -0.11 -9.49
C ALA A 84 -6.63 0.11 -10.19
N TYR A 85 -7.62 0.58 -9.44
CA TYR A 85 -8.97 0.86 -9.91
C TYR A 85 -9.38 2.28 -9.50
N MET A 86 -9.88 3.05 -10.47
CA MET A 86 -10.42 4.40 -10.26
C MET A 86 -11.88 4.42 -10.74
N PRO A 87 -12.86 4.25 -9.84
CA PRO A 87 -14.28 4.31 -10.19
C PRO A 87 -14.73 5.73 -10.53
N ILE A 88 -14.25 6.71 -9.75
CA ILE A 88 -14.60 8.13 -9.87
C ILE A 88 -13.32 8.94 -10.10
N ASN A 89 -12.69 9.46 -9.04
CA ASN A 89 -11.57 10.41 -9.13
C ASN A 89 -10.33 9.98 -8.36
N GLU A 90 -10.39 8.86 -7.65
CA GLU A 90 -9.33 8.40 -6.77
C GLU A 90 -8.90 6.99 -7.14
N TRP A 91 -7.59 6.73 -7.11
CA TRP A 91 -7.05 5.40 -7.29
C TRP A 91 -7.06 4.67 -5.95
N ALA A 92 -7.70 3.49 -5.93
CA ALA A 92 -7.42 2.50 -4.91
C ALA A 92 -6.65 1.32 -5.52
N TYR A 93 -5.94 0.62 -4.64
CA TYR A 93 -5.00 -0.43 -5.00
C TYR A 93 -5.36 -1.72 -4.28
N LEU A 94 -5.04 -2.83 -4.94
CA LEU A 94 -5.22 -4.18 -4.42
C LEU A 94 -3.98 -4.97 -4.78
N ASP A 95 -3.20 -5.41 -3.79
CA ASP A 95 -2.00 -6.21 -4.02
C ASP A 95 -2.40 -7.67 -4.28
N GLY A 96 -1.60 -8.37 -5.08
CA GLY A 96 -1.89 -9.76 -5.44
C GLY A 96 -1.14 -10.23 -6.68
N SER A 97 -1.73 -11.19 -7.39
CA SER A 97 -1.15 -11.73 -8.62
C SER A 97 -2.23 -12.30 -9.54
N ILE A 98 -1.93 -12.40 -10.83
CA ILE A 98 -2.76 -13.17 -11.76
C ILE A 98 -2.42 -14.64 -11.57
N THR A 99 -3.35 -15.39 -10.97
CA THR A 99 -3.20 -16.81 -10.66
C THR A 99 -3.60 -17.72 -11.81
N SER A 100 -4.47 -17.24 -12.70
CA SER A 100 -4.80 -17.95 -13.93
C SER A 100 -5.06 -16.97 -15.08
N MET A 101 -4.69 -17.37 -16.29
CA MET A 101 -5.04 -16.69 -17.54
C MET A 101 -5.27 -17.75 -18.61
N SER A 102 -6.51 -17.84 -19.12
CA SER A 102 -6.82 -18.74 -20.22
C SER A 102 -6.14 -18.26 -21.50
N LYS A 103 -5.94 -19.17 -22.46
CA LYS A 103 -5.44 -18.84 -23.79
C LYS A 103 -6.32 -19.52 -24.82
N GLU A 104 -6.98 -18.71 -25.63
CA GLU A 104 -7.77 -19.17 -26.76
C GLU A 104 -7.12 -18.78 -28.10
N GLU A 105 -7.84 -18.99 -29.21
CA GLU A 105 -7.45 -18.48 -30.52
C GLU A 105 -8.10 -17.12 -30.80
N ILE A 106 -7.55 -16.36 -31.74
CA ILE A 106 -8.19 -15.13 -32.20
C ILE A 106 -9.55 -15.49 -32.79
N GLY A 107 -10.61 -14.96 -32.18
CA GLY A 107 -11.98 -15.24 -32.60
C GLY A 107 -12.22 -14.83 -34.05
N TYR A 108 -12.80 -15.72 -34.85
CA TYR A 108 -13.02 -15.46 -36.27
C TYR A 108 -13.90 -14.22 -36.52
N SER A 109 -14.90 -14.01 -35.67
CA SER A 109 -15.84 -12.86 -35.73
C SER A 109 -15.29 -11.61 -35.07
N THR A 110 -14.68 -11.73 -33.88
CA THR A 110 -14.20 -10.58 -33.09
C THR A 110 -12.88 -10.02 -33.62
N LYS A 111 -12.07 -10.86 -34.29
CA LYS A 111 -10.67 -10.58 -34.65
C LYS A 111 -9.84 -10.16 -33.43
N ARG A 112 -10.21 -10.65 -32.25
CA ARG A 112 -9.52 -10.42 -30.97
C ARG A 112 -9.24 -11.74 -30.28
N LEU A 113 -8.18 -11.75 -29.48
CA LEU A 113 -7.93 -12.80 -28.51
C LEU A 113 -8.55 -12.38 -27.19
N VAL A 114 -9.43 -13.22 -26.63
CA VAL A 114 -10.07 -12.98 -25.33
C VAL A 114 -9.55 -14.03 -24.35
N CYS A 115 -9.04 -13.57 -23.22
CA CYS A 115 -8.43 -14.41 -22.18
C CYS A 115 -9.11 -14.12 -20.86
N THR A 116 -9.71 -15.12 -20.24
CA THR A 116 -10.23 -15.01 -18.87
C THR A 116 -9.07 -15.03 -17.90
N CYS A 117 -8.99 -14.03 -17.04
CA CYS A 117 -7.98 -13.87 -16.02
C CYS A 117 -8.60 -13.97 -14.63
N THR A 118 -7.86 -14.57 -13.70
CA THR A 118 -8.17 -14.57 -12.27
C THR A 118 -7.05 -13.88 -11.53
N TYR A 119 -7.38 -12.81 -10.81
CA TYR A 119 -6.47 -12.11 -9.92
C TYR A 119 -6.81 -12.46 -8.48
N THR A 120 -5.86 -13.03 -7.75
CA THR A 120 -6.03 -13.36 -6.33
C THR A 120 -5.31 -12.31 -5.50
N ALA A 121 -6.08 -11.62 -4.64
CA ALA A 121 -5.56 -10.55 -3.80
C ALA A 121 -4.85 -11.10 -2.56
N THR A 122 -3.81 -10.38 -2.15
CA THR A 122 -3.08 -10.59 -0.88
C THR A 122 -3.27 -9.42 0.08
N SER A 123 -4.02 -8.38 -0.32
CA SER A 123 -4.43 -7.27 0.53
C SER A 123 -5.93 -7.00 0.39
N MET A 124 -6.47 -6.16 1.27
CA MET A 124 -7.71 -5.44 1.03
C MET A 124 -7.50 -4.28 0.04
N TRP A 125 -8.58 -3.60 -0.37
CA TRP A 125 -8.41 -2.35 -1.11
C TRP A 125 -7.75 -1.33 -0.21
N TYR A 126 -6.86 -0.51 -0.77
CA TYR A 126 -6.26 0.56 0.00
C TYR A 126 -6.00 1.82 -0.82
N ILE A 127 -6.02 2.96 -0.13
CA ILE A 127 -5.69 4.26 -0.70
C ILE A 127 -4.48 4.82 0.06
N PRO A 128 -3.31 4.97 -0.57
CA PRO A 128 -2.12 5.48 0.10
C PRO A 128 -2.26 6.99 0.36
N ARG A 129 -2.01 7.39 1.62
CA ARG A 129 -1.97 8.78 2.09
C ARG A 129 -0.61 9.09 2.66
N ALA A 130 0.09 10.06 2.08
CA ALA A 130 1.37 10.52 2.58
C ALA A 130 1.17 11.75 3.49
N ALA A 131 1.75 11.70 4.69
CA ALA A 131 1.91 12.84 5.56
C ALA A 131 3.40 13.04 5.84
N ARG A 132 3.88 14.27 5.69
CA ARG A 132 5.29 14.61 5.88
C ARG A 132 5.43 15.75 6.86
N LYS A 133 6.52 15.75 7.62
CA LYS A 133 6.98 16.94 8.32
C LYS A 133 7.49 17.98 7.31
N THR A 134 6.85 19.14 7.22
CA THR A 134 7.40 20.29 6.49
C THR A 134 8.22 21.17 7.44
N SER A 135 9.54 21.25 7.23
CA SER A 135 10.34 22.39 7.71
C SER A 135 10.08 23.58 6.78
N PRO A 136 10.03 24.84 7.27
CA PRO A 136 9.90 25.99 6.39
C PRO A 136 11.09 26.07 5.41
N ASP A 137 10.75 26.10 4.13
CA ASP A 137 11.53 26.32 2.90
C ASP A 137 13.07 26.22 2.94
N VAL A 138 13.59 25.36 2.06
CA VAL A 138 14.86 25.61 1.36
C VAL A 138 14.59 25.55 -0.14
N GLU A 139 14.79 26.68 -0.81
CA GLU A 139 14.81 26.82 -2.27
C GLU A 139 15.65 25.69 -2.89
N ASN A 140 15.02 24.87 -3.76
CA ASN A 140 15.55 23.67 -4.44
C ASN A 140 15.32 22.31 -3.77
N ALA A 141 14.06 21.95 -3.48
CA ALA A 141 13.71 20.53 -3.34
C ALA A 141 13.70 19.86 -4.72
N LYS A 142 14.58 18.86 -4.91
CA LYS A 142 14.51 17.92 -6.05
C LYS A 142 13.09 17.33 -6.11
N LYS A 143 12.38 17.58 -7.21
CA LYS A 143 11.05 17.00 -7.48
C LYS A 143 11.21 15.50 -7.75
N TYR A 144 10.74 14.67 -6.84
CA TYR A 144 10.48 13.26 -7.11
C TYR A 144 9.16 13.13 -7.90
N ASN A 145 9.11 12.22 -8.88
CA ASN A 145 7.97 12.04 -9.81
C ASN A 145 6.77 11.28 -9.21
N TYR A 146 6.63 11.26 -7.87
CA TYR A 146 5.49 10.65 -7.19
C TYR A 146 4.60 11.77 -6.64
N THR A 147 3.46 12.00 -7.28
CA THR A 147 2.45 12.95 -6.82
C THR A 147 1.51 12.22 -5.87
N TYR A 148 1.69 12.43 -4.57
CA TYR A 148 0.68 12.10 -3.56
C TYR A 148 -0.01 13.38 -3.11
N ASP A 149 -1.28 13.29 -2.74
CA ASP A 149 -2.00 14.39 -2.11
C ASP A 149 -1.52 14.51 -0.65
N TYR A 150 -0.73 15.55 -0.36
CA TYR A 150 -0.12 15.78 0.96
C TYR A 150 -1.11 16.45 1.93
N ALA A 151 -1.12 16.01 3.19
CA ALA A 151 -1.73 16.73 4.31
C ALA A 151 -0.65 17.47 5.15
N TYR A 152 -0.96 18.70 5.58
CA TYR A 152 -0.04 19.64 6.23
C TYR A 152 0.23 19.30 7.72
N ALA A 153 1.47 19.54 8.20
CA ALA A 153 1.92 19.35 9.59
C ALA A 153 2.18 20.68 10.31
N ASP A 154 1.95 20.72 11.63
CA ASP A 154 2.17 21.86 12.53
C ASP A 154 3.51 21.78 13.31
N GLU A 155 3.92 22.95 13.83
CA GLU A 155 5.23 23.45 14.27
C GLU A 155 5.96 22.76 15.47
N LEU A 156 5.60 21.54 15.88
CA LEU A 156 6.31 20.81 16.96
C LEU A 156 7.35 19.84 16.40
N ASN A 157 8.61 20.00 16.80
CA ASN A 157 9.74 19.17 16.35
C ASN A 157 9.45 17.67 16.47
N GLY A 158 9.37 16.98 15.33
CA GLY A 158 9.20 15.51 15.26
C GLY A 158 7.74 15.05 15.17
N THR A 159 6.76 15.96 15.17
CA THR A 159 5.34 15.61 15.15
C THR A 159 4.76 15.64 13.74
N ILE A 160 4.02 14.60 13.36
CA ILE A 160 3.28 14.47 12.10
C ILE A 160 1.82 14.16 12.45
N ARG A 161 0.88 14.94 11.91
CA ARG A 161 -0.55 14.63 12.00
C ARG A 161 -0.93 13.64 10.91
N VAL A 162 -1.70 12.64 11.29
CA VAL A 162 -2.14 11.57 10.40
C VAL A 162 -3.65 11.46 10.52
N VAL A 163 -4.32 11.45 9.37
CA VAL A 163 -5.76 11.21 9.30
C VAL A 163 -5.97 9.91 8.54
N ASN A 164 -6.59 8.94 9.21
CA ASN A 164 -7.06 7.72 8.57
C ASN A 164 -8.57 7.86 8.32
N ASN A 165 -8.97 7.95 7.05
CA ASN A 165 -10.39 8.02 6.65
C ASN A 165 -11.04 6.64 6.46
N ALA A 166 -10.29 5.55 6.65
CA ALA A 166 -10.87 4.22 6.70
C ALA A 166 -11.73 4.01 7.95
N MET A 167 -12.55 2.97 7.91
CA MET A 167 -13.34 2.53 9.07
C MET A 167 -12.55 1.62 10.02
N GLU A 168 -11.39 1.13 9.57
CA GLU A 168 -10.53 0.17 10.27
C GLU A 168 -9.14 0.74 10.50
N ASP A 169 -8.41 0.13 11.43
CA ASP A 169 -7.00 0.41 11.68
C ASP A 169 -6.18 0.16 10.41
N SER A 170 -5.39 1.16 9.99
CA SER A 170 -4.66 1.12 8.72
C SER A 170 -3.15 1.01 8.94
N PRO A 171 -2.45 0.12 8.22
CA PRO A 171 -1.01 -0.01 8.35
C PRO A 171 -0.30 1.20 7.75
N ALA A 172 0.92 1.42 8.20
CA ALA A 172 1.73 2.52 7.71
C ALA A 172 3.20 2.15 7.51
N THR A 173 3.82 2.86 6.57
CA THR A 173 5.27 2.87 6.37
C THR A 173 5.83 4.19 6.90
N ILE A 174 6.64 4.12 7.96
CA ILE A 174 7.35 5.27 8.51
C ILE A 174 8.75 5.29 7.91
N SER A 175 9.18 6.46 7.44
CA SER A 175 10.55 6.69 6.97
C SER A 175 11.19 7.82 7.77
N ILE A 176 12.39 7.58 8.31
CA ILE A 176 13.14 8.55 9.12
C ILE A 176 14.51 8.73 8.48
N MET A 177 14.84 9.97 8.10
CA MET A 177 16.11 10.33 7.48
C MET A 177 17.24 10.42 8.50
N GLY A 178 18.42 9.95 8.13
CA GLY A 178 19.65 10.26 8.85
C GLY A 178 20.17 11.68 8.53
N PRO A 179 21.08 12.23 9.35
CA PRO A 179 21.72 11.57 10.49
C PRO A 179 20.83 11.52 11.73
N VAL A 180 20.65 10.32 12.30
CA VAL A 180 19.92 10.11 13.57
C VAL A 180 20.43 8.88 14.31
N THR A 181 20.64 9.03 15.62
CA THR A 181 21.00 7.95 16.54
C THR A 181 19.81 7.55 17.38
N ASN A 182 19.60 6.23 17.51
CA ASN A 182 18.54 5.59 18.28
C ASN A 182 17.14 6.16 17.98
N PRO A 183 16.66 6.09 16.73
CA PRO A 183 15.36 6.61 16.38
C PRO A 183 14.24 5.86 17.10
N ALA A 184 13.20 6.58 17.51
CA ALA A 184 12.01 6.06 18.16
C ALA A 184 10.76 6.77 17.62
N TRP A 185 9.64 6.06 17.62
CA TRP A 185 8.36 6.57 17.12
C TRP A 185 7.22 6.24 18.08
N TYR A 186 6.26 7.13 18.15
CA TYR A 186 5.12 7.05 19.06
C TYR A 186 3.86 7.47 18.32
N VAL A 187 2.87 6.58 18.26
CA VAL A 187 1.54 6.89 17.74
C VAL A 187 0.64 7.22 18.91
N SER A 188 -0.02 8.38 18.84
CA SER A 188 -0.91 8.87 19.88
C SER A 188 -2.28 9.25 19.33
N VAL A 189 -3.33 8.90 20.06
CA VAL A 189 -4.71 9.36 19.82
C VAL A 189 -5.17 10.10 21.07
N ASN A 190 -5.73 11.30 20.92
CA ASN A 190 -6.17 12.14 22.05
C ASN A 190 -5.08 12.30 23.13
N ASN A 191 -3.82 12.53 22.70
CA ASN A 191 -2.62 12.66 23.55
C ASN A 191 -2.26 11.43 24.40
N LYS A 192 -2.86 10.26 24.13
CA LYS A 192 -2.47 8.99 24.72
C LYS A 192 -1.67 8.19 23.71
N VAL A 193 -0.46 7.78 24.07
CA VAL A 193 0.34 6.84 23.26
C VAL A 193 -0.39 5.51 23.21
N ILE A 194 -0.67 5.03 22.01
CA ILE A 194 -1.34 3.75 21.75
C ILE A 194 -0.36 2.70 21.22
N ALA A 195 0.70 3.12 20.52
CA ALA A 195 1.73 2.24 19.99
C ALA A 195 3.07 2.99 19.94
N SER A 196 4.18 2.26 20.03
CA SER A 196 5.51 2.87 19.92
C SER A 196 6.56 1.84 19.56
N GLY A 197 7.61 2.27 18.86
CA GLY A 197 8.79 1.47 18.60
C GLY A 197 10.07 2.27 18.79
N ALA A 198 11.19 1.56 18.87
CA ALA A 198 12.51 2.16 18.98
C ALA A 198 13.56 1.24 18.35
N LEU A 199 14.63 1.83 17.86
CA LEU A 199 15.79 1.14 17.30
C LEU A 199 17.05 1.53 18.05
N THR A 200 17.95 0.55 18.20
CA THR A 200 19.33 0.78 18.65
C THR A 200 20.25 0.77 17.44
N ALA A 201 20.32 1.91 16.73
CA ALA A 201 21.11 2.05 15.51
C ALA A 201 21.49 3.51 15.24
N ASP A 202 22.61 3.70 14.56
CA ASP A 202 23.02 4.96 13.94
C ASP A 202 22.69 4.91 12.45
N ILE A 203 21.89 5.88 12.00
CA ILE A 203 21.55 6.07 10.58
C ILE A 203 22.37 7.27 10.08
N PRO A 204 23.28 7.09 9.11
CA PRO A 204 24.14 8.17 8.62
C PRO A 204 23.37 9.14 7.71
N GLU A 205 23.97 10.31 7.47
CA GLU A 205 23.45 11.26 6.48
C GLU A 205 23.39 10.62 5.08
N GLY A 206 22.28 10.84 4.37
CA GLY A 206 22.01 10.27 3.05
C GLY A 206 21.28 8.92 3.08
N ASP A 207 21.18 8.28 4.24
CA ASP A 207 20.43 7.05 4.45
C ASP A 207 19.11 7.35 5.18
N LYS A 208 18.19 6.37 5.15
CA LYS A 208 16.93 6.40 5.87
C LYS A 208 16.64 5.04 6.47
N VAL A 209 15.95 5.03 7.60
CA VAL A 209 15.29 3.83 8.10
C VAL A 209 13.84 3.79 7.63
N VAL A 210 13.40 2.61 7.21
CA VAL A 210 12.03 2.30 6.82
C VAL A 210 11.46 1.30 7.81
N ILE A 211 10.29 1.62 8.37
CA ILE A 211 9.48 0.75 9.24
C ILE A 211 8.17 0.49 8.51
N ASN A 212 8.03 -0.68 7.89
CA ASN A 212 6.84 -1.09 7.17
C ASN A 212 5.96 -1.96 8.06
N SER A 213 4.75 -1.48 8.35
CA SER A 213 3.75 -2.18 9.17
C SER A 213 2.68 -2.87 8.33
N LYS A 214 2.87 -2.99 7.01
CA LYS A 214 1.92 -3.67 6.12
C LYS A 214 1.83 -5.16 6.45
N ASP A 215 0.60 -5.63 6.65
CA ASP A 215 0.32 -7.04 6.87
C ASP A 215 0.89 -7.90 5.73
N GLY A 216 1.59 -8.98 6.10
CA GLY A 216 2.28 -9.85 5.15
C GLY A 216 3.60 -9.31 4.58
N TYR A 217 3.98 -8.06 4.88
CA TYR A 217 5.24 -7.45 4.46
C TYR A 217 5.83 -6.52 5.54
N LEU A 218 6.06 -7.09 6.72
CA LEU A 218 6.68 -6.37 7.84
C LEU A 218 8.18 -6.20 7.60
N GLU A 219 8.67 -4.97 7.73
CA GLU A 219 10.08 -4.65 7.48
C GLU A 219 10.59 -3.58 8.46
N VAL A 220 11.81 -3.78 8.93
CA VAL A 220 12.60 -2.69 9.51
C VAL A 220 13.99 -2.75 8.89
N ALA A 221 14.31 -1.78 8.04
CA ALA A 221 15.52 -1.82 7.24
C ALA A 221 16.05 -0.43 6.91
N GLU A 222 17.33 -0.38 6.56
CA GLU A 222 18.02 0.83 6.15
C GLU A 222 18.22 0.84 4.64
N TYR A 223 18.02 2.01 4.06
CA TYR A 223 18.11 2.26 2.62
C TYR A 223 18.86 3.55 2.34
N VAL A 224 19.57 3.60 1.23
CA VAL A 224 20.08 4.87 0.68
C VAL A 224 18.88 5.70 0.23
N ALA A 225 18.71 6.89 0.80
CA ALA A 225 17.45 7.64 0.70
C ALA A 225 17.08 8.05 -0.74
N ASP A 226 18.08 8.41 -1.54
CA ASP A 226 17.89 8.90 -2.92
C ASP A 226 17.64 7.76 -3.93
N THR A 227 18.01 6.52 -3.62
CA THR A 227 17.98 5.40 -4.58
C THR A 227 17.15 4.21 -4.13
N ASP A 228 16.68 4.19 -2.89
CA ASP A 228 16.03 3.03 -2.27
C ASP A 228 16.88 1.75 -2.37
N THR A 229 18.21 1.90 -2.39
CA THR A 229 19.13 0.76 -2.36
C THR A 229 19.22 0.22 -0.94
N PHE A 230 18.91 -1.06 -0.76
CA PHE A 230 19.01 -1.75 0.53
C PHE A 230 20.43 -1.68 1.10
N VAL A 231 20.57 -1.27 2.35
CA VAL A 231 21.84 -1.21 3.09
C VAL A 231 21.94 -2.39 4.05
N ARG A 232 20.98 -2.52 4.97
CA ARG A 232 20.94 -3.62 5.96
C ARG A 232 19.55 -3.81 6.56
N ASN A 233 19.32 -5.02 7.06
CA ASN A 233 18.16 -5.34 7.89
C ASN A 233 18.41 -4.79 9.31
N LEU A 234 17.43 -4.06 9.84
CA LEU A 234 17.47 -3.44 11.16
C LEU A 234 16.50 -4.08 12.18
N TYR A 235 15.74 -5.10 11.79
CA TYR A 235 14.71 -5.73 12.63
C TYR A 235 15.27 -6.24 13.96
N GLN A 236 16.46 -6.83 13.95
CA GLN A 236 17.15 -7.34 15.14
C GLN A 236 17.60 -6.25 16.12
N PHE A 237 17.58 -4.99 15.72
CA PHE A 237 17.94 -3.85 16.57
C PHE A 237 16.71 -3.16 17.20
N THR A 238 15.52 -3.73 16.99
CA THR A 238 14.27 -3.18 17.55
C THR A 238 14.15 -3.48 19.04
N ASP A 239 13.53 -2.55 19.77
CA ASP A 239 13.10 -2.76 21.14
C ASP A 239 11.84 -3.65 21.15
N PHE A 240 12.06 -4.96 21.26
CA PHE A 240 10.99 -5.97 21.31
C PHE A 240 10.08 -5.87 22.54
N SER A 241 10.36 -4.98 23.51
CA SER A 241 9.43 -4.68 24.59
C SER A 241 8.28 -3.76 24.15
N ARG A 242 8.35 -3.22 22.92
CA ARG A 242 7.36 -2.31 22.34
C ARG A 242 6.80 -2.82 21.00
N GLU A 243 5.72 -2.20 20.56
CA GLU A 243 5.06 -2.46 19.27
C GLU A 243 5.80 -1.74 18.12
N THR A 244 6.78 -2.43 17.54
CA THR A 244 7.59 -1.90 16.43
C THR A 244 6.72 -1.50 15.23
N PHE A 245 5.81 -2.38 14.82
CA PHE A 245 4.90 -2.16 13.70
C PHE A 245 3.63 -1.51 14.22
N VAL A 246 3.26 -0.38 13.64
CA VAL A 246 2.18 0.47 14.14
C VAL A 246 1.06 0.60 13.13
N MET A 247 -0.16 0.54 13.66
CA MET A 247 -1.38 0.80 12.91
C MET A 247 -1.93 2.17 13.32
N PHE A 248 -2.62 2.83 12.40
CA PHE A 248 -3.27 4.11 12.62
C PHE A 248 -4.78 3.90 12.72
N PRO A 249 -5.40 4.14 13.89
CA PRO A 249 -6.84 4.01 14.04
C PRO A 249 -7.62 5.02 13.19
N PRO A 250 -8.91 4.75 12.92
CA PRO A 250 -9.80 5.70 12.25
C PRO A 250 -9.79 7.08 12.90
N GLY A 251 -9.75 8.11 12.06
CA GLY A 251 -9.73 9.50 12.47
C GLY A 251 -8.31 10.05 12.68
N ASN A 252 -8.17 10.91 13.69
CA ASN A 252 -6.96 11.71 13.88
C ASN A 252 -5.98 11.01 14.83
N SER A 253 -4.76 10.86 14.36
CA SER A 253 -3.61 10.38 15.13
C SER A 253 -2.44 11.35 15.01
N THR A 254 -1.54 11.27 15.97
CA THR A 254 -0.28 12.00 15.98
C THR A 254 0.87 11.00 16.01
N LEU A 255 1.74 11.06 15.01
CA LEU A 255 3.02 10.35 15.00
C LEU A 255 4.10 11.30 15.52
N TYR A 256 4.77 10.93 16.60
CA TYR A 256 5.92 11.65 17.12
C TYR A 256 7.19 10.83 16.91
N ILE A 257 8.21 11.43 16.31
CA ILE A 257 9.53 10.84 16.07
C ILE A 257 10.55 11.50 16.99
N ALA A 258 11.35 10.67 17.64
CA ALA A 258 12.46 11.05 18.50
C ALA A 258 13.75 10.37 18.04
N GLY A 259 14.88 10.92 18.48
CA GLY A 259 16.22 10.43 18.18
C GLY A 259 17.24 11.52 18.48
N THR A 260 18.50 11.15 18.63
CA THR A 260 19.59 12.11 18.82
C THR A 260 20.11 12.57 17.46
N THR A 261 20.07 13.87 17.20
CA THR A 261 20.54 14.50 15.96
C THR A 261 20.81 16.00 16.17
N ASP A 262 21.75 16.56 15.42
CA ASP A 262 22.09 17.99 15.46
C ASP A 262 21.27 18.83 14.46
N THR A 263 20.64 18.20 13.46
CA THR A 263 19.99 18.87 12.32
C THR A 263 18.46 18.88 12.39
N GLY A 264 17.90 18.34 13.48
CA GLY A 264 16.47 18.06 13.58
C GLY A 264 16.04 16.83 12.77
N ILE A 265 14.89 16.27 13.11
CA ILE A 265 14.40 15.03 12.50
C ILE A 265 13.61 15.34 11.22
N ASP A 266 13.98 14.75 10.08
CA ASP A 266 13.16 14.69 8.86
C ASP A 266 12.56 13.28 8.73
N ALA A 267 11.24 13.23 8.58
CA ALA A 267 10.48 11.98 8.52
C ALA A 267 9.16 12.18 7.79
N TRP A 268 8.66 11.09 7.23
CA TRP A 268 7.32 11.00 6.66
C TRP A 268 6.70 9.65 6.97
N VAL A 269 5.38 9.58 6.80
CA VAL A 269 4.59 8.38 6.95
C VAL A 269 3.64 8.25 5.76
N GLU A 270 3.54 7.04 5.22
CA GLU A 270 2.52 6.67 4.25
C GLU A 270 1.55 5.71 4.95
N VAL A 271 0.27 6.08 5.05
CA VAL A 271 -0.80 5.23 5.58
C VAL A 271 -1.54 4.60 4.41
N GLU A 272 -1.73 3.29 4.43
CA GLU A 272 -2.57 2.59 3.46
C GLU A 272 -4.00 2.53 4.03
N GLU A 273 -4.85 3.53 3.75
CA GLU A 273 -6.25 3.55 4.23
C GLU A 273 -6.99 2.31 3.70
N VAL A 274 -7.31 1.36 4.58
CA VAL A 274 -7.84 0.06 4.19
C VAL A 274 -9.35 0.11 4.02
N HIS A 275 -9.85 -0.44 2.92
CA HIS A 275 -11.27 -0.50 2.59
C HIS A 275 -11.68 -1.91 2.15
N ASP A 276 -12.85 -2.34 2.62
CA ASP A 276 -13.45 -3.60 2.19
C ASP A 276 -13.92 -3.56 0.71
N THR A 277 -14.36 -2.37 0.25
CA THR A 277 -14.79 -2.07 -1.13
C THR A 277 -14.50 -0.62 -1.50
N ILE A 278 -14.46 -0.35 -2.81
CA ILE A 278 -14.39 0.99 -3.40
C ILE A 278 -15.43 1.22 -4.50
#